data_AF-A0A3C1B7M7-F1
#
_entry.id   AF-A0A3C1B7M7-F1
#
_cell.length_a   1.000
_cell.length_b   1.000
_cell.length_c   1.000
_cell.angle_alpha   90.00
_cell.angle_beta   90.00
_cell.angle_gamma   90.00
#
_symmetry.space_group_name_H-M   'P 1'
#
loop_
_entity.id
_entity.type
_entity.pdbx_description
1 polymer ?
#
loop_
_entity_poly.entity_id
_entity_poly.type
_entity_poly.pdbx_seq_one_letter_code
_entity_poly.pdbx_strand_id
1 'polypeptide(L)'
;DNNGHPSSGLNVTTSLYERSEGKEADDIAARFSTFSGDWDFAVSGFKGTAREPLITPNQDSSALNATYMLQETIGFEAQFTGDPTLLKWESLHGIQSGTGFDAAVAGLEYTLYGAFGQVWDLGLIAEGQYDTRPQAAAERFYSAGLRLVLNDVKDTSFLALISQDQKQEQSLIAFEASRRLNDWSSLELRCQFYDAQKNGLAFSGIADDDVISLTVNMFF
;
A
#
# COMPACT_ATOMS: atom_id res chain seq x y z
N ASP A 1 -6.70 -11.70 17.19
CA ASP A 1 -8.08 -11.25 17.47
C ASP A 1 -9.07 -12.40 17.19
N ASN A 2 -10.38 -12.24 17.38
CA ASN A 2 -11.38 -13.28 17.05
C ASN A 2 -11.59 -13.49 15.54
N ASN A 3 -10.87 -12.74 14.67
CA ASN A 3 -11.06 -12.75 13.22
C ASN A 3 -9.86 -13.32 12.46
N GLY A 4 -8.82 -13.78 13.17
CA GLY A 4 -7.65 -14.44 12.56
C GLY A 4 -6.75 -13.49 11.77
N HIS A 5 -6.87 -12.17 11.99
CA HIS A 5 -5.96 -11.21 11.39
C HIS A 5 -4.73 -11.01 12.28
N PRO A 6 -3.54 -10.79 11.69
CA PRO A 6 -2.36 -10.36 12.44
C PRO A 6 -2.73 -9.11 13.24
N SER A 7 -2.51 -9.17 14.55
CA SER A 7 -2.86 -8.09 15.45
C SER A 7 -1.90 -8.12 16.61
N SER A 8 -1.52 -6.95 17.12
CA SER A 8 -0.70 -6.82 18.33
C SER A 8 -1.39 -7.34 19.61
N GLY A 9 -2.63 -7.87 19.51
CA GLY A 9 -3.45 -8.32 20.65
C GLY A 9 -4.01 -7.18 21.51
N LEU A 10 -3.67 -5.92 21.20
CA LEU A 10 -4.12 -4.74 21.91
C LEU A 10 -5.40 -4.18 21.29
N ASN A 11 -6.37 -3.82 22.13
CA ASN A 11 -7.57 -3.14 21.69
C ASN A 11 -7.23 -1.71 21.24
N VAL A 12 -7.87 -1.23 20.18
CA VAL A 12 -7.83 0.18 19.78
C VAL A 12 -8.91 0.94 20.54
N THR A 13 -8.53 2.03 21.20
CA THR A 13 -9.43 2.90 21.98
C THR A 13 -10.28 3.79 21.06
N THR A 14 -11.18 4.57 21.66
CA THR A 14 -11.94 5.60 20.93
C THR A 14 -11.00 6.56 20.20
N SER A 15 -11.29 6.83 18.94
CA SER A 15 -10.48 7.72 18.10
C SER A 15 -10.36 9.13 18.69
N LEU A 16 -9.14 9.66 18.68
CA LEU A 16 -8.81 11.02 19.06
C LEU A 16 -8.66 11.88 17.82
N TYR A 17 -9.03 13.16 17.92
CA TYR A 17 -8.96 14.10 16.82
C TYR A 17 -8.23 15.36 17.29
N GLU A 18 -7.36 15.90 16.44
CA GLU A 18 -6.70 17.19 16.72
C GLU A 18 -7.68 18.36 16.61
N ARG A 19 -8.69 18.22 15.73
CA ARG A 19 -9.74 19.23 15.55
C ARG A 19 -10.78 19.16 16.66
N SER A 20 -11.23 20.32 17.13
CA SER A 20 -12.24 20.46 18.18
C SER A 20 -13.60 19.85 17.82
N GLU A 21 -13.96 19.91 16.54
CA GLU A 21 -15.19 19.35 15.98
C GLU A 21 -15.12 17.82 15.81
N GLY A 22 -13.94 17.24 16.05
CA GLY A 22 -13.69 15.80 15.98
C GLY A 22 -14.04 15.22 14.63
N LYS A 23 -14.88 14.19 14.64
CA LYS A 23 -15.37 13.51 13.43
C LYS A 23 -16.35 14.34 12.58
N GLU A 24 -16.91 15.42 13.14
CA GLU A 24 -17.88 16.30 12.47
C GLU A 24 -17.19 17.49 11.80
N ALA A 25 -15.86 17.49 11.74
CA ALA A 25 -15.09 18.60 11.24
C ALA A 25 -15.13 18.68 9.69
N ASP A 26 -15.41 19.86 9.15
CA ASP A 26 -15.50 20.07 7.70
C ASP A 26 -14.13 19.99 7.04
N ASP A 27 -14.00 19.15 6.01
CA ASP A 27 -12.78 18.97 5.23
C ASP A 27 -13.00 19.44 3.78
N ILE A 28 -11.94 19.92 3.13
CA ILE A 28 -11.97 20.30 1.71
C ILE A 28 -10.89 19.55 0.92
N ALA A 29 -11.28 19.08 -0.27
CA ALA A 29 -10.40 18.44 -1.21
C ALA A 29 -10.70 18.95 -2.62
N ALA A 30 -9.67 19.15 -3.41
CA ALA A 30 -9.78 19.44 -4.83
C ALA A 30 -8.74 18.64 -5.60
N ARG A 31 -9.10 18.16 -6.79
CA ARG A 31 -8.19 17.48 -7.71
C ARG A 31 -8.49 17.91 -9.13
N PHE A 32 -7.44 18.19 -9.88
CA PHE A 32 -7.49 18.39 -11.31
C PHE A 32 -6.64 17.33 -11.98
N SER A 33 -7.15 16.72 -13.04
CA SER A 33 -6.42 15.73 -13.83
C SER A 33 -6.61 15.96 -15.32
N THR A 34 -5.57 15.68 -16.07
CA THR A 34 -5.54 15.76 -17.53
C THR A 34 -4.66 14.66 -18.09
N PHE A 35 -4.77 14.39 -19.37
CA PHE A 35 -3.89 13.47 -20.08
C PHE A 35 -3.31 14.14 -21.33
N SER A 36 -2.20 13.60 -21.83
CA SER A 36 -1.56 14.00 -23.07
C SER A 36 -0.82 12.82 -23.68
N GLY A 37 -1.42 12.21 -24.70
CA GLY A 37 -0.92 10.94 -25.26
C GLY A 37 -1.02 9.85 -24.20
N ASP A 38 0.09 9.13 -24.00
CA ASP A 38 0.19 8.01 -23.05
C ASP A 38 0.45 8.47 -21.60
N TRP A 39 0.50 9.78 -21.36
CA TRP A 39 0.72 10.35 -20.04
C TRP A 39 -0.57 10.86 -19.41
N ASP A 40 -0.84 10.44 -18.18
CA ASP A 40 -1.82 11.01 -17.28
C ASP A 40 -1.13 11.84 -16.20
N PHE A 41 -1.71 12.99 -15.87
CA PHE A 41 -1.22 13.88 -14.82
C PHE A 41 -2.37 14.29 -13.91
N ALA A 42 -2.07 14.45 -12.63
CA ALA A 42 -2.98 15.10 -11.70
C ALA A 42 -2.24 15.97 -10.68
N VAL A 43 -2.96 17.00 -10.23
CA VAL A 43 -2.59 17.79 -9.06
C VAL A 43 -3.76 17.79 -8.09
N SER A 44 -3.46 17.71 -6.80
CA SER A 44 -4.47 17.65 -5.77
C SER A 44 -4.13 18.58 -4.61
N GLY A 45 -5.16 18.99 -3.88
CA GLY A 45 -5.05 19.77 -2.65
C GLY A 45 -6.04 19.23 -1.63
N PHE A 46 -5.59 19.08 -0.38
CA PHE A 46 -6.44 18.64 0.73
C PHE A 46 -6.17 19.50 1.96
N LYS A 47 -7.23 19.83 2.69
CA LYS A 47 -7.16 20.44 4.00
C LYS A 47 -8.26 19.89 4.88
N GLY A 48 -7.87 19.23 5.97
CA GLY A 48 -8.83 18.58 6.83
C GLY A 48 -8.20 17.58 7.77
N THR A 49 -9.00 16.60 8.20
CA THR A 49 -8.55 15.52 9.09
C THR A 49 -7.82 14.44 8.28
N ALA A 50 -6.57 14.15 8.62
CA ALA A 50 -5.78 13.07 8.02
C ALA A 50 -6.50 11.74 8.18
N ARG A 51 -6.60 10.95 7.10
CA ARG A 51 -7.33 9.66 7.12
C ARG A 51 -6.48 8.49 7.61
N GLU A 52 -5.18 8.71 7.76
CA GLU A 52 -4.22 7.78 8.36
C GLU A 52 -3.93 8.24 9.80
N PRO A 53 -4.46 7.57 10.83
CA PRO A 53 -4.22 7.96 12.20
C PRO A 53 -2.81 7.59 12.64
N LEU A 54 -2.25 8.40 13.55
CA LEU A 54 -1.08 8.00 14.31
C LEU A 54 -1.50 7.00 15.39
N ILE A 55 -0.99 5.78 15.31
CA ILE A 55 -1.26 4.73 16.29
C ILE A 55 -0.14 4.70 17.34
N THR A 56 -0.48 4.95 18.61
CA THR A 56 0.47 4.88 19.72
C THR A 56 -0.09 4.08 20.90
N PRO A 57 0.74 3.35 21.67
CA PRO A 57 0.30 2.76 22.93
C PRO A 57 -0.22 3.83 23.90
N ASN A 58 -1.26 3.51 24.66
CA ASN A 58 -1.69 4.34 25.79
C ASN A 58 -0.63 4.32 26.91
N GLN A 59 -0.79 5.18 27.93
CA GLN A 59 0.23 5.36 28.99
C GLN A 59 0.58 4.06 29.73
N ASP A 60 -0.37 3.13 29.85
CA ASP A 60 -0.19 1.85 30.54
C ASP A 60 0.09 0.68 29.58
N SER A 61 0.29 0.94 28.28
CA SER A 61 0.48 -0.05 27.20
C SER A 61 -0.59 -1.15 27.12
N SER A 62 -1.79 -0.89 27.63
CA SER A 62 -2.93 -1.81 27.66
C SER A 62 -3.83 -1.70 26.44
N ALA A 63 -3.71 -0.62 25.67
CA ALA A 63 -4.49 -0.35 24.47
C ALA A 63 -3.72 0.58 23.51
N LEU A 64 -4.21 0.69 22.27
CA LEU A 64 -3.68 1.59 21.25
C LEU A 64 -4.60 2.79 21.06
N ASN A 65 -4.05 4.00 21.05
CA ASN A 65 -4.75 5.22 20.69
C ASN A 65 -4.58 5.50 19.20
N ALA A 66 -5.69 5.74 18.50
CA ALA A 66 -5.69 6.20 17.12
C ALA A 66 -5.95 7.71 17.08
N THR A 67 -4.94 8.50 16.73
CA THR A 67 -5.00 9.97 16.70
C THR A 67 -5.06 10.49 15.26
N TYR A 68 -6.18 11.08 14.89
CA TYR A 68 -6.42 11.71 13.59
C TYR A 68 -5.93 13.16 13.63
N MET A 69 -4.85 13.43 12.91
CA MET A 69 -4.17 14.73 12.90
C MET A 69 -4.78 15.67 11.86
N LEU A 70 -4.66 16.99 12.08
CA LEU A 70 -4.94 18.00 11.07
C LEU A 70 -3.87 17.92 9.97
N GLN A 71 -4.29 17.99 8.71
CA GLN A 71 -3.41 17.88 7.56
C GLN A 71 -3.79 18.88 6.46
N GLU A 72 -2.76 19.48 5.87
CA GLU A 72 -2.85 20.29 4.65
C GLU A 72 -1.79 19.80 3.66
N THR A 73 -2.18 19.44 2.44
CA THR A 73 -1.29 18.85 1.44
C THR A 73 -1.57 19.34 0.04
N ILE A 74 -0.50 19.39 -0.75
CA ILE A 74 -0.55 19.47 -2.21
C ILE A 74 0.05 18.19 -2.76
N GLY A 75 -0.61 17.60 -3.75
CA GLY A 75 -0.18 16.38 -4.42
C GLY A 75 0.08 16.59 -5.90
N PHE A 76 0.99 15.77 -6.42
CA PHE A 76 1.25 15.62 -7.83
C PHE A 76 1.33 14.13 -8.17
N GLU A 77 0.67 13.76 -9.26
CA GLU A 77 0.62 12.40 -9.79
C GLU A 77 0.98 12.45 -11.29
N ALA A 78 1.79 11.49 -11.73
CA ALA A 78 2.06 11.25 -13.14
C ALA A 78 2.06 9.74 -13.42
N GLN A 79 1.44 9.34 -14.51
CA GLN A 79 1.45 7.96 -14.97
C GLN A 79 1.74 7.93 -16.46
N PHE A 80 2.62 7.05 -16.90
CA PHE A 80 2.83 6.76 -18.31
C PHE A 80 2.37 5.34 -18.58
N THR A 81 1.47 5.14 -19.53
CA THR A 81 0.97 3.85 -19.95
C THR A 81 1.33 3.61 -21.41
N GLY A 82 2.55 3.15 -21.65
CA GLY A 82 2.99 2.70 -22.97
C GLY A 82 2.67 1.22 -23.21
N ASP A 83 3.14 0.69 -24.34
CA ASP A 83 2.88 -0.70 -24.73
C ASP A 83 3.42 -1.71 -23.69
N PRO A 84 4.74 -1.95 -23.55
CA PRO A 84 5.23 -2.86 -22.53
C PRO A 84 5.53 -2.16 -21.20
N THR A 85 5.40 -0.84 -21.10
CA THR A 85 5.95 -0.07 -19.98
C THR A 85 4.90 0.77 -19.29
N LEU A 86 4.76 0.58 -17.99
CA LEU A 86 3.98 1.42 -17.10
C LEU A 86 4.95 2.13 -16.14
N LEU A 87 4.88 3.46 -16.08
CA LEU A 87 5.56 4.25 -15.05
C LEU A 87 4.50 4.91 -14.19
N LYS A 88 4.78 5.03 -12.89
CA LYS A 88 3.93 5.72 -11.95
C LYS A 88 4.77 6.60 -11.03
N TRP A 89 4.29 7.79 -10.76
CA TRP A 89 4.84 8.72 -9.80
C TRP A 89 3.70 9.35 -9.00
N GLU A 90 3.81 9.35 -7.69
CA GLU A 90 2.94 10.10 -6.78
C GLU A 90 3.81 10.84 -5.78
N SER A 91 3.47 12.08 -5.45
CA SER A 91 4.16 12.86 -4.43
C SER A 91 3.21 13.77 -3.69
N LEU A 92 3.46 13.94 -2.40
CA LEU A 92 2.72 14.78 -1.48
C LEU A 92 3.71 15.65 -0.71
N HIS A 93 3.40 16.94 -0.62
CA HIS A 93 4.09 17.88 0.25
C HIS A 93 3.07 18.61 1.10
N GLY A 94 3.34 18.78 2.39
CA GLY A 94 2.37 19.42 3.26
C GLY A 94 2.79 19.56 4.71
N ILE A 95 1.80 19.80 5.55
CA ILE A 95 1.94 19.94 7.00
C ILE A 95 0.95 18.99 7.66
N GLN A 96 1.39 18.24 8.67
CA GLN A 96 0.56 17.37 9.50
C GLN A 96 0.85 17.67 10.97
N SER A 97 -0.19 17.97 11.76
CA SER A 97 -0.07 18.37 13.18
C SER A 97 1.00 19.46 13.41
N GLY A 98 1.09 20.44 12.50
CA GLY A 98 2.04 21.55 12.57
C GLY A 98 3.49 21.23 12.13
N THR A 99 3.78 20.00 11.71
CA THR A 99 5.10 19.59 11.21
C THR A 99 5.07 19.37 9.69
N GLY A 100 6.04 19.92 8.97
CA GLY A 100 6.17 19.71 7.53
C GLY A 100 6.54 18.27 7.20
N PHE A 101 6.02 17.75 6.08
CA PHE A 101 6.37 16.41 5.59
C PHE A 101 6.43 16.35 4.06
N ASP A 102 7.15 15.33 3.61
CA ASP A 102 7.27 14.96 2.21
C ASP A 102 7.04 13.45 2.07
N ALA A 103 6.25 13.07 1.07
CA ALA A 103 6.08 11.68 0.69
C ALA A 103 6.13 11.55 -0.85
N ALA A 104 6.72 10.48 -1.35
CA ALA A 104 6.77 10.18 -2.77
C ALA A 104 6.85 8.68 -3.02
N VAL A 105 6.21 8.22 -4.10
CA VAL A 105 6.28 6.84 -4.59
C VAL A 105 6.56 6.89 -6.09
N ALA A 106 7.51 6.08 -6.54
CA ALA A 106 7.83 5.91 -7.95
C ALA A 106 7.86 4.42 -8.29
N GLY A 107 7.12 4.03 -9.33
CA GLY A 107 6.98 2.65 -9.78
C GLY A 107 7.25 2.48 -11.26
N LEU A 108 7.80 1.32 -11.62
CA LEU A 108 8.01 0.85 -12.99
C LEU A 108 7.46 -0.57 -13.08
N GLU A 109 6.65 -0.84 -14.11
CA GLU A 109 6.32 -2.18 -14.56
C GLU A 109 6.72 -2.33 -16.04
N TYR A 110 7.46 -3.38 -16.37
CA TYR A 110 7.83 -3.72 -17.74
C TYR A 110 7.38 -5.14 -18.10
N THR A 111 6.57 -5.28 -19.14
CA THR A 111 5.98 -6.55 -19.58
C THR A 111 6.74 -7.15 -20.75
N LEU A 112 7.27 -8.35 -20.54
CA LEU A 112 7.83 -9.22 -21.57
C LEU A 112 6.72 -10.08 -22.15
N TYR A 113 6.18 -9.67 -23.30
CA TYR A 113 5.20 -10.45 -24.04
C TYR A 113 5.82 -11.71 -24.64
N GLY A 114 5.03 -12.78 -24.69
CA GLY A 114 5.47 -14.01 -25.35
C GLY A 114 6.54 -14.78 -24.56
N ALA A 115 6.58 -14.59 -23.24
CA ALA A 115 7.61 -15.14 -22.37
C ALA A 115 7.69 -16.66 -22.49
N PHE A 116 8.92 -17.19 -22.46
CA PHE A 116 9.20 -18.62 -22.59
C PHE A 116 8.68 -19.26 -23.89
N GLY A 117 8.43 -18.47 -24.94
CA GLY A 117 7.88 -18.94 -26.20
C GLY A 117 6.39 -19.33 -26.13
N GLN A 118 5.69 -18.92 -25.08
CA GLN A 118 4.25 -19.12 -24.89
C GLN A 118 3.50 -17.81 -25.12
N VAL A 119 2.18 -17.83 -25.05
CA VAL A 119 1.35 -16.61 -25.02
C VAL A 119 1.38 -15.89 -23.66
N TRP A 120 2.31 -16.27 -22.77
CA TRP A 120 2.38 -15.77 -21.41
C TRP A 120 3.11 -14.43 -21.36
N ASP A 121 2.73 -13.60 -20.40
CA ASP A 121 3.33 -12.29 -20.19
C ASP A 121 4.04 -12.27 -18.83
N LEU A 122 5.30 -11.84 -18.83
CA LEU A 122 6.11 -11.70 -17.62
C LEU A 122 6.35 -10.21 -17.34
N GLY A 123 5.68 -9.68 -16.32
CA GLY A 123 5.88 -8.33 -15.79
C GLY A 123 7.04 -8.29 -14.79
N LEU A 124 7.92 -7.30 -14.95
CA LEU A 124 8.99 -6.93 -14.03
C LEU A 124 8.56 -5.67 -13.28
N ILE A 125 8.52 -5.72 -11.95
CA ILE A 125 8.04 -4.62 -11.12
C ILE A 125 9.20 -4.09 -10.28
N ALA A 126 9.32 -2.77 -10.20
CA ALA A 126 10.20 -2.08 -9.26
C ALA A 126 9.49 -0.85 -8.70
N GLU A 127 9.59 -0.62 -7.39
CA GLU A 127 9.01 0.53 -6.71
C GLU A 127 9.99 1.10 -5.68
N GLY A 128 10.01 2.41 -5.52
CA GLY A 128 10.64 3.10 -4.40
C GLY A 128 9.64 4.04 -3.74
N GLN A 129 9.56 3.99 -2.42
CA GLN A 129 8.77 4.93 -1.62
C GLN A 129 9.66 5.73 -0.68
N TYR A 130 9.24 6.95 -0.40
CA TYR A 130 9.80 7.86 0.57
C TYR A 130 8.66 8.49 1.37
N ASP A 131 8.77 8.56 2.69
CA ASP A 131 7.75 9.18 3.54
C ASP A 131 8.35 9.64 4.87
N THR A 132 8.27 10.94 5.15
CA THR A 132 8.79 11.52 6.41
C THR A 132 7.74 11.63 7.51
N ARG A 133 6.51 11.19 7.28
CA ARG A 133 5.43 11.27 8.28
C ARG A 133 5.72 10.32 9.45
N PRO A 134 5.30 10.66 10.68
CA PRO A 134 5.61 9.86 11.87
C PRO A 134 4.93 8.47 11.87
N GLN A 135 3.83 8.32 11.14
CA GLN A 135 3.13 7.04 10.98
C GLN A 135 3.73 6.14 9.88
N ALA A 136 4.73 6.62 9.11
CA ALA A 136 5.36 5.81 8.09
C ALA A 136 6.12 4.63 8.71
N ALA A 137 6.03 3.46 8.09
CA ALA A 137 6.69 2.25 8.60
C ALA A 137 8.23 2.35 8.60
N ALA A 138 8.77 3.07 7.61
CA ALA A 138 10.16 3.49 7.50
C ALA A 138 10.21 4.70 6.56
N GLU A 139 11.30 5.47 6.63
CA GLU A 139 11.47 6.64 5.75
C GLU A 139 11.54 6.25 4.27
N ARG A 140 12.10 5.06 3.95
CA ARG A 140 12.16 4.54 2.59
C ARG A 140 12.00 3.03 2.54
N PHE A 141 11.27 2.56 1.54
CA PHE A 141 11.26 1.17 1.11
C PHE A 141 11.54 1.07 -0.38
N TYR A 142 12.08 -0.08 -0.76
CA TYR A 142 12.22 -0.50 -2.14
C TYR A 142 11.51 -1.84 -2.32
N SER A 143 10.76 -1.97 -3.39
CA SER A 143 10.07 -3.21 -3.74
C SER A 143 10.46 -3.66 -5.13
N ALA A 144 10.51 -4.98 -5.32
CA ALA A 144 10.75 -5.60 -6.60
C ALA A 144 9.87 -6.84 -6.73
N GLY A 145 9.41 -7.13 -7.94
CA GLY A 145 8.50 -8.24 -8.14
C GLY A 145 8.46 -8.78 -9.56
N LEU A 146 7.86 -9.95 -9.68
CA LEU A 146 7.59 -10.64 -10.93
C LEU A 146 6.10 -10.98 -10.98
N ARG A 147 5.44 -10.61 -12.08
CA ARG A 147 4.07 -10.99 -12.38
C ARG A 147 4.05 -11.90 -13.60
N LEU A 148 3.47 -13.09 -13.49
CA LEU A 148 3.26 -13.98 -14.63
C LEU A 148 1.77 -14.08 -14.93
N VAL A 149 1.38 -13.74 -16.14
CA VAL A 149 0.00 -13.89 -16.65
C VAL A 149 0.00 -14.93 -17.75
N LEU A 150 -0.83 -15.97 -17.62
CA LEU A 150 -0.85 -17.07 -18.58
C LEU A 150 -1.69 -16.79 -19.84
N ASN A 151 -2.45 -15.69 -19.84
CA ASN A 151 -3.36 -15.31 -20.92
C ASN A 151 -4.28 -16.46 -21.37
N ASP A 152 -4.74 -17.28 -20.42
CA ASP A 152 -5.70 -18.34 -20.66
C ASP A 152 -7.14 -17.85 -20.45
N VAL A 153 -8.13 -18.62 -20.88
CA VAL A 153 -9.56 -18.28 -20.70
C VAL A 153 -9.96 -18.16 -19.22
N LYS A 154 -9.14 -18.70 -18.32
CA LYS A 154 -9.34 -18.66 -16.88
C LYS A 154 -8.62 -17.50 -16.20
N ASP A 155 -7.94 -16.63 -16.96
CA ASP A 155 -7.26 -15.45 -16.44
C ASP A 155 -6.29 -15.78 -15.28
N THR A 156 -5.51 -16.84 -15.46
CA THR A 156 -4.59 -17.34 -14.44
C THR A 156 -3.39 -16.40 -14.32
N SER A 157 -3.11 -15.95 -13.10
CA SER A 157 -1.98 -15.06 -12.79
C SER A 157 -1.26 -15.42 -11.51
N PHE A 158 0.02 -15.05 -11.45
CA PHE A 158 0.89 -15.20 -10.28
C PHE A 158 1.67 -13.91 -10.07
N LEU A 159 1.88 -13.53 -8.81
CA LEU A 159 2.71 -12.40 -8.41
C LEU A 159 3.62 -12.85 -7.26
N ALA A 160 4.90 -12.52 -7.37
CA ALA A 160 5.85 -12.58 -6.26
C ALA A 160 6.45 -11.18 -6.07
N LEU A 161 6.43 -10.68 -4.85
CA LEU A 161 6.91 -9.34 -4.50
C LEU A 161 7.78 -9.43 -3.25
N ILE A 162 8.90 -8.72 -3.26
CA ILE A 162 9.70 -8.45 -2.06
C ILE A 162 9.71 -6.94 -1.83
N SER A 163 9.61 -6.55 -0.56
CA SER A 163 9.77 -5.16 -0.11
C SER A 163 10.71 -5.12 1.08
N GLN A 164 11.63 -4.15 1.07
CA GLN A 164 12.65 -4.01 2.10
C GLN A 164 12.85 -2.52 2.40
N ASP A 165 12.93 -2.18 3.68
CA ASP A 165 13.29 -0.84 4.10
C ASP A 165 14.74 -0.51 3.74
N GLN A 166 15.09 0.78 3.59
CA GLN A 166 16.45 1.17 3.20
C GLN A 166 17.53 0.67 4.18
N LYS A 167 17.22 0.51 5.47
CA LYS A 167 18.18 0.06 6.49
C LYS A 167 18.34 -1.46 6.54
N GLN A 168 17.54 -2.21 5.79
CA GLN A 168 17.51 -3.67 5.79
C GLN A 168 17.14 -4.27 7.15
N GLU A 169 16.28 -3.58 7.90
CA GLU A 169 15.87 -3.97 9.25
C GLU A 169 14.46 -4.57 9.27
N GLN A 170 13.63 -4.34 8.25
CA GLN A 170 12.31 -4.96 8.13
C GLN A 170 11.89 -5.19 6.67
N SER A 171 11.27 -6.33 6.41
CA SER A 171 10.92 -6.76 5.06
C SER A 171 9.56 -7.46 4.99
N LEU A 172 9.02 -7.51 3.78
CA LEU A 172 7.82 -8.25 3.41
C LEU A 172 8.11 -9.06 2.16
N ILE A 173 7.80 -10.34 2.19
CA ILE A 173 7.70 -11.18 0.99
C ILE A 173 6.23 -11.55 0.80
N ALA A 174 5.70 -11.27 -0.38
CA ALA A 174 4.33 -11.59 -0.73
C ALA A 174 4.26 -12.47 -1.98
N PHE A 175 3.35 -13.43 -1.95
CA PHE A 175 2.98 -14.24 -3.09
C PHE A 175 1.48 -14.20 -3.28
N GLU A 176 1.04 -13.98 -4.52
CA GLU A 176 -0.36 -14.04 -4.89
C GLU A 176 -0.52 -14.96 -6.10
N ALA A 177 -1.61 -15.73 -6.11
CA ALA A 177 -2.00 -16.51 -7.26
C ALA A 177 -3.52 -16.41 -7.40
N SER A 178 -3.99 -16.15 -8.62
CA SER A 178 -5.42 -16.07 -8.88
C SER A 178 -5.80 -16.78 -10.16
N ARG A 179 -7.01 -17.32 -10.19
CA ARG A 179 -7.63 -17.85 -11.41
C ARG A 179 -9.14 -17.88 -11.32
N ARG A 180 -9.79 -17.74 -12.45
CA ARG A 180 -11.21 -18.08 -12.62
C ARG A 180 -11.40 -19.59 -12.56
N LEU A 181 -12.45 -20.04 -11.87
CA LEU A 181 -12.89 -21.42 -11.88
C LEU A 181 -13.93 -21.63 -12.97
N ASN A 182 -14.95 -20.76 -12.99
CA ASN A 182 -16.04 -20.72 -13.96
C ASN A 182 -16.57 -19.29 -14.09
N ASP A 183 -17.65 -19.09 -14.84
CA ASP A 183 -18.14 -17.74 -15.18
C ASP A 183 -18.68 -16.94 -13.97
N TRP A 184 -18.91 -17.60 -12.83
CA TRP A 184 -19.47 -17.01 -11.63
C TRP A 184 -18.58 -17.18 -10.40
N SER A 185 -17.36 -17.70 -10.53
CA SER A 185 -16.45 -17.84 -9.40
C SER A 185 -14.96 -17.78 -9.75
N SER A 186 -14.18 -17.27 -8.80
CA SER A 186 -12.72 -17.24 -8.86
C SER A 186 -12.10 -17.70 -7.54
N LEU A 187 -10.83 -18.10 -7.63
CA LEU A 187 -9.99 -18.49 -6.51
C LEU A 187 -8.81 -17.52 -6.43
N GLU A 188 -8.49 -17.09 -5.21
CA GLU A 188 -7.32 -16.27 -4.92
C GLU A 188 -6.57 -16.89 -3.73
N LEU A 189 -5.26 -17.06 -3.88
CA LEU A 189 -4.34 -17.42 -2.82
C LEU A 189 -3.44 -16.22 -2.56
N ARG A 190 -3.29 -15.83 -1.29
CA ARG A 190 -2.38 -14.79 -0.84
C ARG A 190 -1.53 -15.32 0.30
N CYS A 191 -0.22 -15.15 0.18
CA CYS A 191 0.74 -15.47 1.23
C CYS A 191 1.56 -14.22 1.53
N GLN A 192 1.76 -13.89 2.81
CA GLN A 192 2.57 -12.76 3.25
C GLN A 192 3.44 -13.19 4.43
N PHE A 193 4.72 -12.88 4.34
CA PHE A 193 5.75 -13.22 5.32
C PHE A 193 6.46 -11.94 5.71
N TYR A 194 6.47 -11.63 7.01
CA TYR A 194 7.04 -10.39 7.55
C TYR A 194 8.32 -10.71 8.32
N ASP A 195 9.33 -9.84 8.23
CA ASP A 195 10.53 -9.93 9.04
C ASP A 195 10.86 -8.57 9.65
N ALA A 196 11.35 -8.59 10.89
CA ALA A 196 11.84 -7.40 11.59
C ALA A 196 13.00 -7.77 12.51
N GLN A 197 14.18 -7.19 12.27
CA GLN A 197 15.40 -7.51 13.01
C GLN A 197 15.46 -6.88 14.40
N LYS A 198 14.61 -5.87 14.67
CA LYS A 198 14.62 -5.10 15.92
C LYS A 198 13.21 -4.83 16.42
N ASN A 199 13.08 -4.79 17.74
CA ASN A 199 11.87 -4.32 18.40
C ASN A 199 11.64 -2.83 18.12
N GLY A 200 10.38 -2.43 17.96
CA GLY A 200 9.98 -1.04 17.72
C GLY A 200 9.93 -0.63 16.24
N LEU A 201 10.27 -1.54 15.33
CA LEU A 201 9.98 -1.39 13.89
C LEU A 201 8.49 -1.64 13.63
N ALA A 202 7.95 -1.09 12.54
CA ALA A 202 6.55 -1.25 12.21
C ALA A 202 6.13 -2.71 12.04
N PHE A 203 6.99 -3.55 11.45
CA PHE A 203 6.71 -4.98 11.28
C PHE A 203 6.99 -5.82 12.53
N SER A 204 7.61 -5.27 13.58
CA SER A 204 8.00 -6.07 14.76
C SER A 204 6.81 -6.74 15.47
N GLY A 205 5.62 -6.13 15.44
CA GLY A 205 4.41 -6.71 16.05
C GLY A 205 3.74 -7.82 15.22
N ILE A 206 4.18 -8.04 13.97
CA ILE A 206 3.62 -9.03 13.04
C ILE A 206 4.70 -9.93 12.43
N ALA A 207 5.97 -9.77 12.83
CA ALA A 207 7.08 -10.54 12.27
C ALA A 207 7.02 -12.04 12.60
N ASP A 208 6.28 -12.42 13.65
CA ASP A 208 6.03 -13.82 14.00
C ASP A 208 4.71 -14.36 13.39
N ASP A 209 4.00 -13.53 12.62
CA ASP A 209 2.67 -13.84 12.07
C ASP A 209 2.74 -13.96 10.52
N ASP A 210 2.93 -15.18 10.04
CA ASP A 210 2.79 -15.49 8.61
C ASP A 210 1.31 -15.62 8.22
N VAL A 211 0.93 -15.01 7.09
CA VAL A 211 -0.44 -15.05 6.57
C VAL A 211 -0.51 -15.94 5.35
N ILE A 212 -1.43 -16.91 5.36
CA ILE A 212 -1.84 -17.66 4.18
C ILE A 212 -3.36 -17.61 4.09
N SER A 213 -3.88 -16.98 3.06
CA SER A 213 -5.30 -16.77 2.82
C SER A 213 -5.73 -17.40 1.50
N LEU A 214 -6.80 -18.19 1.53
CA LEU A 214 -7.46 -18.74 0.35
C LEU A 214 -8.87 -18.19 0.28
N THR A 215 -9.16 -17.41 -0.76
CA THR A 215 -10.46 -16.76 -0.97
C THR A 215 -11.16 -17.38 -2.18
N VAL A 216 -12.43 -17.76 -1.99
CA VAL A 216 -13.33 -18.13 -3.08
C VAL A 216 -14.32 -16.99 -3.28
N ASN A 217 -14.26 -16.34 -4.43
CA ASN A 217 -15.21 -15.30 -4.79
C ASN A 217 -16.35 -15.89 -5.62
N MET A 218 -17.58 -15.49 -5.32
CA MET A 218 -18.78 -15.88 -6.08
C MET A 218 -19.53 -14.63 -6.54
N PHE A 219 -19.82 -14.56 -7.83
CA PHE A 219 -20.53 -13.46 -8.48
C PHE A 219 -21.95 -13.92 -8.85
N PHE A 220 -22.94 -13.06 -8.61
CA PHE A 220 -24.37 -13.33 -8.85
C PHE A 220 -24.99 -12.27 -9.74
#